data_AF-A0A928L3A0-F1
#
_entry.id   AF-A0A928L3A0-F1
#
_cell.length_a   1.000
_cell.length_b   1.000
_cell.length_c   1.000
_cell.angle_alpha   90.00
_cell.angle_beta   90.00
_cell.angle_gamma   90.00
#
_symmetry.space_group_name_H-M   'P 1'
#
loop_
_entity.id
_entity.type
_entity.pdbx_description
1 polymer ?
#
loop_
_entity_poly.entity_id
_entity_poly.type
_entity_poly.pdbx_seq_one_letter_code
_entity_poly.pdbx_strand_id
1 'polypeptide(L)'
;MSNGFFTYKGFPLVRHEDTIYYGNMSDDYVVMLQILKKQKVNDMDIASKIKVYQMSTDLTLPPNKAVTKTSEKESLYEALDLANAWLSRTAKN
;
A
#
# COMPACT_ATOMS: atom_id res chain seq x y z
N MET A 1 13.23 -5.78 22.38
CA MET A 1 14.25 -5.65 21.31
C MET A 1 13.53 -5.83 19.99
N SER A 2 13.46 -4.76 19.19
CA SER A 2 12.79 -4.58 17.89
C SER A 2 11.73 -5.61 17.50
N ASN A 3 10.44 -5.30 17.70
CA ASN A 3 9.38 -5.86 16.87
C ASN A 3 9.60 -5.33 15.45
N GLY A 4 10.41 -6.04 14.66
CA GLY A 4 10.62 -5.70 13.26
C GLY A 4 9.28 -5.69 12.53
N PHE A 5 9.02 -4.65 11.75
CA PHE A 5 7.84 -4.61 10.91
C PHE A 5 7.82 -5.81 9.97
N PHE A 6 6.64 -6.34 9.68
CA PHE A 6 6.50 -7.31 8.60
C PHE A 6 6.96 -6.67 7.30
N THR A 7 7.81 -7.32 6.54
CA THR A 7 8.36 -6.77 5.29
C THR A 7 7.96 -7.62 4.10
N TYR A 8 7.72 -6.96 2.97
CA TYR A 8 7.49 -7.60 1.67
C TYR A 8 8.41 -6.94 0.64
N LYS A 9 9.19 -7.75 -0.09
CA LYS A 9 10.17 -7.27 -1.10
C LYS A 9 11.09 -6.15 -0.58
N GLY A 10 11.44 -6.18 0.71
CA GLY A 10 12.35 -5.21 1.34
C GLY A 10 11.69 -3.96 1.92
N PHE A 11 10.38 -3.75 1.71
CA PHE A 11 9.65 -2.62 2.28
C PHE A 11 8.76 -3.06 3.45
N PRO A 12 8.61 -2.22 4.49
CA PRO A 12 7.69 -2.51 5.59
C PRO A 12 6.25 -2.47 5.11
N LEU A 13 5.45 -3.38 5.67
CA LEU A 13 4.05 -3.57 5.37
C LEU A 13 3.28 -3.61 6.70
N VAL A 14 2.44 -2.61 6.91
CA VAL A 14 1.66 -2.45 8.14
C VAL A 14 0.18 -2.48 7.78
N ARG A 15 -0.58 -3.33 8.46
CA ARG A 15 -2.02 -3.47 8.25
C ARG A 15 -2.79 -2.94 9.45
N HIS A 16 -3.82 -2.16 9.18
CA HIS A 16 -4.85 -1.76 10.12
C HIS A 16 -6.22 -2.02 9.48
N GLU A 17 -6.93 -3.04 9.98
CA GLU A 17 -8.22 -3.48 9.45
C GLU A 17 -8.17 -3.77 7.94
N ASP A 18 -8.86 -2.95 7.14
CA ASP A 18 -8.98 -3.05 5.69
C ASP A 18 -8.05 -2.11 4.93
N THR A 19 -7.16 -1.44 5.66
CA THR A 19 -6.13 -0.57 5.10
C THR A 19 -4.76 -1.16 5.35
N ILE A 20 -3.93 -1.19 4.31
CA ILE A 20 -2.56 -1.68 4.36
C ILE A 20 -1.65 -0.57 3.84
N TYR A 21 -0.67 -0.18 4.66
CA TYR A 21 0.39 0.74 4.27
C TYR A 21 1.64 -0.05 3.89
N TYR A 22 2.22 0.31 2.75
CA TYR A 22 3.41 -0.30 2.20
C TYR A 22 4.44 0.78 1.87
N GLY A 23 5.68 0.61 2.35
CA GLY A 23 6.77 1.57 2.16
C GLY A 23 7.24 2.20 3.47
N ASN A 24 8.41 2.85 3.42
CA ASN A 24 9.00 3.50 4.57
C ASN A 24 8.54 4.97 4.66
N MET A 25 8.15 5.42 5.85
CA MET A 25 7.79 6.82 6.08
C MET A 25 8.99 7.78 5.95
N SER A 26 10.22 7.26 5.95
CA SER A 26 11.43 8.04 5.65
C SER A 26 11.64 8.31 4.17
N ASP A 27 10.94 7.61 3.27
CA ASP A 27 11.03 7.83 1.82
C ASP A 27 10.01 8.89 1.39
N ASP A 28 10.18 9.49 0.20
CA ASP A 28 9.28 10.54 -0.31
C ASP A 28 7.83 10.09 -0.53
N TYR A 29 7.63 8.78 -0.70
CA TYR A 29 6.33 8.19 -1.04
C TYR A 29 6.08 6.88 -0.30
N VAL A 30 4.82 6.68 0.08
CA VAL A 30 4.26 5.41 0.58
C VAL A 30 3.05 5.02 -0.24
N VAL A 31 2.69 3.73 -0.21
CA VAL A 31 1.48 3.23 -0.89
C VAL A 31 0.47 2.77 0.13
N MET A 32 -0.76 3.29 0.03
CA MET A 32 -1.92 2.84 0.81
C MET A 32 -2.78 1.93 -0.07
N LEU A 33 -3.05 0.72 0.40
CA LEU A 33 -3.98 -0.23 -0.20
C LEU A 33 -5.22 -0.29 0.68
N GLN A 34 -6.38 0.05 0.12
CA GLN A 34 -7.67 0.01 0.79
C GLN A 34 -8.53 -1.11 0.21
N ILE A 35 -8.86 -2.11 1.02
CA ILE A 35 -9.76 -3.20 0.63
C ILE A 35 -11.19 -2.66 0.64
N LEU A 36 -11.81 -2.55 -0.54
CA LEU A 36 -13.18 -2.07 -0.70
C LEU A 36 -14.21 -3.19 -0.65
N LYS A 37 -13.84 -4.38 -1.14
CA LYS A 37 -14.71 -5.55 -1.16
C LYS A 37 -13.91 -6.81 -0.86
N LYS A 38 -14.54 -7.70 -0.08
CA LYS A 38 -14.08 -9.04 0.19
C LYS A 38 -15.08 -10.03 -0.38
N GLN A 39 -14.58 -11.18 -0.80
CA GLN A 39 -15.35 -12.33 -1.23
C GLN A 39 -14.96 -13.50 -0.34
N LYS A 40 -15.95 -14.18 0.22
CA LYS A 40 -15.72 -15.40 0.99
C LYS A 40 -15.48 -16.54 0.02
N VAL A 41 -14.29 -17.13 0.07
CA VAL A 41 -13.92 -18.32 -0.69
C VAL A 41 -13.56 -19.39 0.33
N ASN A 42 -14.34 -20.47 0.35
CA ASN A 42 -14.32 -21.47 1.42
C ASN A 42 -14.59 -20.79 2.78
N ASP A 43 -13.64 -20.88 3.72
CA ASP A 43 -13.71 -20.27 5.05
C ASP A 43 -12.83 -19.02 5.20
N MET A 44 -12.35 -18.44 4.10
CA MET A 44 -11.47 -17.26 4.12
C MET A 44 -12.06 -16.09 3.34
N ASP A 45 -11.94 -14.88 3.91
CA ASP A 45 -12.28 -13.63 3.23
C ASP A 45 -11.11 -13.17 2.35
N ILE A 46 -11.29 -13.25 1.04
CA ILE A 46 -10.31 -12.83 0.05
C ILE A 46 -10.69 -11.45 -0.49
N ALA A 47 -9.74 -10.52 -0.52
CA ALA A 47 -9.98 -9.19 -1.09
C ALA A 47 -10.22 -9.30 -2.60
N SER A 48 -11.37 -8.80 -3.07
CA SER A 48 -11.81 -8.87 -4.48
C SER A 48 -11.81 -7.50 -5.17
N LYS A 49 -11.62 -6.41 -4.42
CA LYS A 49 -11.50 -5.04 -4.94
C LYS A 49 -10.67 -4.23 -3.96
N ILE A 50 -9.49 -3.80 -4.41
CA ILE A 50 -8.54 -3.01 -3.63
C ILE A 50 -8.26 -1.72 -4.38
N LYS A 51 -8.35 -0.59 -3.69
CA LYS A 51 -7.93 0.70 -4.21
C LYS A 51 -6.53 1.02 -3.71
N VAL A 52 -5.64 1.36 -4.63
CA VAL A 52 -4.22 1.60 -4.38
C VAL A 52 -3.97 3.09 -4.55
N TYR A 53 -3.33 3.71 -3.57
CA TYR A 53 -2.99 5.13 -3.56
C TYR A 53 -1.50 5.30 -3.33
N GLN A 54 -0.79 5.97 -4.24
CA GLN A 54 0.54 6.49 -3.96
C GLN A 54 0.39 7.82 -3.26
N MET A 55 0.97 7.96 -2.08
CA MET A 55 0.90 9.16 -1.26
C MET A 55 2.30 9.67 -0.98
N SER A 56 2.49 10.98 -1.04
CA SER A 56 3.70 11.63 -0.55
C SER A 56 3.72 11.59 0.99
N THR A 57 4.91 11.45 1.55
CA THR A 57 5.16 11.54 3.01
C THR A 57 5.36 12.97 3.49
N ASP A 58 5.36 13.96 2.58
CA ASP A 58 5.46 15.37 2.92
C ASP A 58 4.22 15.84 3.69
N LEU A 59 4.40 16.05 5.00
CA LEU A 59 3.37 16.49 5.93
C LEU A 59 2.91 17.93 5.70
N THR A 60 3.62 18.72 4.89
CA THR A 60 3.24 20.09 4.56
C THR A 60 2.18 20.15 3.46
N LEU A 61 2.03 19.07 2.69
CA LEU A 61 1.04 18.99 1.63
C LEU A 61 -0.36 18.73 2.19
N PRO A 62 -1.40 19.41 1.66
CA PRO A 62 -2.76 19.07 2.02
C PRO A 62 -3.09 17.64 1.52
N PRO A 63 -3.96 16.87 2.20
CA PRO A 63 -4.20 15.44 1.90
C PRO A 63 -4.61 15.15 0.46
N ASN A 64 -5.33 16.09 -0.17
CA ASN A 64 -5.76 15.99 -1.56
C ASN A 64 -4.61 16.10 -2.58
N LYS A 65 -3.51 16.78 -2.22
CA LYS A 65 -2.30 16.89 -3.04
C LYS A 65 -1.26 15.83 -2.69
N ALA A 66 -1.32 15.27 -1.49
CA ALA A 66 -0.44 14.18 -1.07
C ALA A 66 -0.66 12.92 -1.93
N VAL A 67 -1.89 12.65 -2.38
CA VAL A 67 -2.18 11.53 -3.28
C VAL A 67 -1.72 11.86 -4.71
N THR A 68 -0.69 11.18 -5.19
CA THR A 68 -0.13 11.42 -6.53
C THR A 68 -0.67 10.47 -7.58
N LYS A 69 -0.98 9.23 -7.20
CA LYS A 69 -1.53 8.21 -8.11
C LYS A 69 -2.61 7.39 -7.43
N THR A 70 -3.58 6.96 -8.23
CA THR A 70 -4.61 6.02 -7.78
C THR A 70 -4.80 4.92 -8.82
N SER A 71 -5.11 3.72 -8.36
CA SER A 71 -5.46 2.59 -9.21
C SER A 71 -6.43 1.68 -8.46
N GLU A 72 -7.13 0.82 -9.19
CA GLU A 72 -7.97 -0.21 -8.62
C GLU A 72 -7.51 -1.57 -9.15
N LYS A 73 -7.52 -2.58 -8.27
CA LYS A 73 -7.12 -3.94 -8.56
C LYS A 73 -8.11 -4.94 -7.98
N GLU A 74 -8.23 -6.08 -8.65
CA GLU A 74 -9.18 -7.13 -8.28
C GLU A 74 -8.57 -8.12 -7.27
N SER A 75 -7.24 -8.14 -7.14
CA SER A 75 -6.53 -9.01 -6.22
C SER A 75 -5.50 -8.26 -5.38
N LEU A 76 -5.27 -8.73 -4.15
CA LEU A 76 -4.25 -8.16 -3.27
C LEU A 76 -2.84 -8.34 -3.85
N TYR A 77 -2.59 -9.44 -4.56
CA TYR A 77 -1.29 -9.72 -5.18
C TYR A 77 -0.96 -8.70 -6.27
N GLU A 78 -1.90 -8.41 -7.18
CA GLU A 78 -1.70 -7.37 -8.20
C GLU A 78 -1.54 -5.98 -7.59
N ALA A 79 -2.29 -5.69 -6.53
CA ALA A 79 -2.20 -4.42 -5.82
C ALA A 79 -0.81 -4.23 -5.19
N LEU A 80 -0.26 -5.29 -4.59
CA LEU A 80 1.09 -5.29 -4.01
C LEU A 80 2.19 -5.21 -5.08
N ASP A 81 2.04 -5.90 -6.21
CA ASP A 81 3.01 -5.81 -7.31
C ASP A 81 3.04 -4.41 -7.93
N LEU A 82 1.88 -3.79 -8.10
CA LEU A 82 1.78 -2.39 -8.53
C LEU A 82 2.42 -1.45 -7.50
N ALA A 83 2.11 -1.64 -6.22
CA ALA A 83 2.68 -0.84 -5.14
C ALA A 83 4.21 -0.92 -5.13
N ASN A 84 4.75 -2.14 -5.27
CA ASN A 84 6.20 -2.36 -5.36
C ASN A 84 6.82 -1.71 -6.60
N ALA A 85 6.16 -1.80 -7.76
CA ALA A 85 6.63 -1.14 -8.97
C ALA A 85 6.64 0.39 -8.86
N TRP A 86 5.69 0.97 -8.12
CA TRP A 86 5.64 2.41 -7.87
C TRP A 86 6.76 2.86 -6.94
N LEU A 87 6.94 2.20 -5.79
CA LEU A 87 7.99 2.55 -4.84
C LEU A 87 9.40 2.29 -5.38
N SER A 88 9.60 1.19 -6.09
CA SER A 88 10.92 0.84 -6.67
C SER A 88 11.37 1.83 -7.76
N ARG A 89 10.44 2.55 -8.39
CA ARG A 89 10.76 3.61 -9.37
C ARG A 89 11.11 4.93 -8.70
N THR A 90 10.52 5.23 -7.54
CA THR A 90 10.79 6.48 -6.81
C THR A 90 12.03 6.38 -5.92
N ALA A 91 12.33 5.20 -5.37
CA ALA A 91 13.48 4.97 -4.49
C ALA A 91 14.85 4.89 -5.21
N LYS A 92 14.89 5.03 -6.54
CA LYS A 92 16.11 4.86 -7.36
C LYS A 92 16.83 6.18 -7.73
N ASN A 93 16.55 7.28 -7.04
CA ASN A 93 17.28 8.55 -7.22
C ASN A 93 18.30 8.78 -6.13
#